data_AF-A0A9X1R4V3-F1
#
_entry.id   AF-A0A9X1R4V3-F1
#
_cell.length_a   1.000
_cell.length_b   1.000
_cell.length_c   1.000
_cell.angle_alpha   90.00
_cell.angle_beta   90.00
_cell.angle_gamma   90.00
#
_symmetry.space_group_name_H-M   'P 1'
#
loop_
_entity.id
_entity.type
_entity.pdbx_description
1 polymer ?
#
loop_
_entity_poly.entity_id
_entity_poly.type
_entity_poly.pdbx_seq_one_letter_code
_entity_poly.pdbx_strand_id
1 'polypeptide(L)'
;MKTIFAISFSFLIAFQSVGVGIQDILLIEKLVQHAEYHFENHGDDFFTFMQKHYGSLQAEHEEEQKEDKHEHEKLPFQHISCHHVLTDVLLVSLDFEIPKVEINIPQSHEFHYQNLYSSLEKVSIFQPPQLA
;
A
#
# COMPACT_ATOMS: atom_id res chain seq x y z
N MET A 1 2.82 -15.27 7.53
CA MET A 1 2.23 -14.13 6.79
C MET A 1 1.40 -13.22 7.69
N LYS A 2 0.36 -13.72 8.40
CA LYS A 2 -0.49 -12.91 9.29
C LYS A 2 0.26 -12.10 10.36
N THR A 3 1.27 -12.68 11.01
CA THR A 3 2.07 -12.00 12.04
C THR A 3 2.92 -10.85 11.49
N ILE A 4 3.54 -11.04 10.32
CA ILE A 4 4.33 -9.99 9.66
C ILE A 4 3.40 -8.83 9.28
N PHE A 5 2.22 -9.15 8.73
CA PHE A 5 1.21 -8.14 8.40
C PHE A 5 0.75 -7.37 9.64
N ALA A 6 0.47 -8.07 10.75
CA ALA A 6 0.09 -7.43 12.02
C ALA A 6 1.21 -6.52 12.56
N ILE A 7 2.46 -6.98 12.55
CA ILE A 7 3.62 -6.19 12.99
C ILE A 7 3.77 -4.93 12.14
N SER A 8 3.76 -5.07 10.80
CA SER A 8 3.85 -3.93 9.89
C SER A 8 2.72 -2.93 10.10
N PHE A 9 1.50 -3.42 10.32
CA PHE A 9 0.34 -2.57 10.56
C PHE A 9 0.41 -1.85 11.92
N SER A 10 0.88 -2.52 12.97
CA SER A 10 1.14 -1.87 14.27
C SER A 10 2.18 -0.77 14.17
N PHE A 11 3.27 -0.98 13.42
CA PHE A 11 4.26 0.08 13.17
C PHE A 11 3.68 1.24 12.36
N LEU A 12 2.84 0.95 11.36
CA LEU A 12 2.18 1.97 10.56
C LEU A 12 1.25 2.86 11.41
N ILE A 13 0.45 2.25 12.31
CA ILE A 13 -0.41 2.99 13.23
C ILE A 13 0.42 3.80 14.23
N ALA A 14 1.46 3.21 14.81
CA ALA A 14 2.34 3.90 15.75
C ALA A 14 3.02 5.11 15.07
N PHE A 15 3.52 4.95 13.85
CA PHE A 15 4.13 6.04 13.10
C PHE A 15 3.14 7.18 12.80
N GLN A 16 1.89 6.85 12.46
CA GLN A 16 0.82 7.85 12.26
C GLN A 16 0.49 8.60 13.55
N SER A 17 0.60 7.96 14.72
CA SER A 17 0.34 8.61 16.01
C SER A 17 1.36 9.69 16.41
N VAL A 18 2.57 9.67 15.81
CA VAL A 18 3.58 10.71 16.03
C VAL A 18 3.20 12.02 15.33
N GLY A 19 2.26 11.99 14.38
CA GLY A 19 1.75 13.19 13.71
C GLY A 19 2.66 13.75 12.62
N VAL A 20 3.65 12.98 12.15
CA VAL A 20 4.55 13.35 11.05
C VAL A 20 3.78 13.29 9.72
N GLY A 21 3.61 14.45 9.10
CA GLY A 21 3.02 14.62 7.77
C GLY A 21 4.06 14.56 6.65
N ILE A 22 3.59 14.38 5.41
CA ILE A 22 4.46 14.43 4.22
C ILE A 22 5.12 15.81 4.07
N GLN A 23 4.43 16.88 4.48
CA GLN A 23 4.99 18.24 4.46
C GLN A 23 6.22 18.36 5.34
N ASP A 24 6.22 17.72 6.51
CA ASP A 24 7.38 17.74 7.41
C ASP A 24 8.60 17.08 6.77
N ILE A 25 8.39 15.97 6.06
CA ILE A 25 9.46 15.26 5.34
C ILE A 25 10.11 16.17 4.31
N LEU A 26 9.31 16.98 3.60
CA LEU A 26 9.82 17.93 2.61
C LEU A 26 10.60 19.11 3.24
N LEU A 27 10.41 19.37 4.54
CA LEU A 27 11.06 20.46 5.26
C LEU A 27 12.27 20.00 6.09
N ILE A 28 12.61 18.70 6.11
CA ILE A 28 13.77 18.17 6.84
C ILE A 28 15.08 18.85 6.41
N GLU A 29 15.26 19.14 5.12
CA GLU A 29 16.46 19.83 4.63
C GLU A 29 16.61 21.21 5.29
N LYS A 30 15.51 21.97 5.41
CA LYS A 30 15.53 23.28 6.07
C LYS A 30 15.82 23.17 7.56
N LEU A 31 15.29 22.15 8.22
CA LEU A 31 15.58 21.88 9.63
C LEU A 31 17.09 21.69 9.85
N VAL A 32 17.74 20.89 9.00
CA VAL A 32 19.18 20.64 9.08
C VAL A 32 19.98 21.92 8.82
N GLN A 33 19.63 22.69 7.78
CA GLN A 33 20.30 23.96 7.47
C GLN A 33 20.16 24.98 8.62
N HIS A 34 18.99 25.05 9.24
CA HIS A 34 18.75 25.95 10.37
C HIS A 34 19.52 25.49 11.62
N ALA A 35 19.62 24.18 11.87
CA ALA A 35 20.45 23.64 12.94
C ALA A 35 21.95 23.94 12.72
N GLU A 36 22.44 23.84 11.49
CA GLU A 36 23.82 24.24 11.14
C GLU A 36 24.06 25.73 11.37
N TYR A 37 23.11 26.60 10.98
CA TYR A 37 23.18 28.03 11.26
C TYR A 37 23.26 28.33 12.75
N HIS A 38 22.47 27.63 13.57
CA HIS A 38 22.50 27.75 15.03
C HIS A 38 23.82 27.27 15.64
N PHE A 39 24.40 26.20 15.10
CA PHE A 39 25.71 25.73 15.50
C PHE A 39 26.80 26.76 15.18
N GLU A 40 26.79 27.35 13.99
CA GLU A 40 27.82 28.29 13.56
C GLU A 40 27.71 29.67 14.23
N ASN A 41 26.49 30.21 14.39
CA ASN A 41 26.29 31.59 14.82
C ASN A 41 25.93 31.73 16.31
N HIS A 42 25.31 30.70 16.90
CA HIS A 42 24.88 30.70 18.29
C HIS A 42 25.66 29.71 19.17
N GLY A 43 26.45 28.81 18.56
CA GLY A 43 27.19 27.78 19.28
C GLY A 43 26.29 26.70 19.87
N ASP A 44 25.05 26.59 19.39
CA ASP A 44 24.09 25.61 19.85
C ASP A 44 24.47 24.21 19.33
N ASP A 45 24.51 23.22 20.22
CA ASP A 45 24.50 21.83 19.77
C ASP A 45 23.10 21.43 19.29
N PHE A 46 23.02 20.31 18.55
CA PHE A 46 21.76 19.84 17.98
C PHE A 46 20.67 19.63 19.05
N PHE A 47 21.03 19.20 20.26
CA PHE A 47 20.04 18.96 21.31
C PHE A 47 19.48 20.26 21.86
N THR A 48 20.33 21.26 22.08
CA THR A 48 19.97 22.61 22.52
C THR A 48 19.09 23.28 21.47
N PHE A 49 19.43 23.15 20.19
CA PHE A 49 18.60 23.58 19.07
C PHE A 49 17.18 22.96 19.15
N MET A 50 17.09 21.64 19.34
CA MET A 50 15.79 20.97 19.48
C MET A 50 15.02 21.45 20.72
N GLN A 51 15.68 21.76 21.83
CA GLN A 51 15.03 22.31 23.03
C GLN A 51 14.48 23.72 22.80
N LYS A 52 15.21 24.55 22.05
CA LYS A 52 14.83 25.91 21.67
C LYS A 52 13.71 25.98 20.64
N HIS A 53 13.54 24.96 19.80
CA HIS A 53 12.53 24.97 18.73
C HIS A 53 11.33 24.05 18.98
N TYR A 54 11.47 22.99 19.78
CA TYR A 54 10.40 21.99 20.03
C TYR A 54 10.29 21.54 21.49
N GLY A 55 11.06 22.15 22.40
CA GLY A 55 11.19 21.70 23.79
C GLY A 55 10.88 22.80 24.80
N SER A 56 11.46 22.66 25.99
CA SER A 56 11.14 23.54 27.11
C SER A 56 11.65 24.97 26.96
N LEU A 57 12.62 25.20 26.07
CA LEU A 57 13.25 26.51 25.87
C LEU A 57 12.59 27.34 24.76
N GLN A 58 11.53 26.82 24.13
CA GLN A 58 10.88 27.48 23.00
C GLN A 58 10.35 28.88 23.32
N ALA A 59 9.67 29.04 24.45
CA ALA A 59 9.11 30.34 24.82
C ALA A 59 10.18 31.41 25.06
N GLU A 60 11.29 31.03 25.72
CA GLU A 60 12.43 31.93 25.95
C GLU A 60 13.10 32.30 24.62
N HIS A 61 13.29 31.31 23.75
CA HIS A 61 13.90 31.50 22.45
C HIS A 61 13.09 32.44 21.53
N GLU A 62 11.76 32.30 21.53
CA GLU A 62 10.84 33.16 20.77
C GLU A 62 10.83 34.62 21.24
N GLU A 63 11.12 34.87 22.52
CA GLU A 63 11.23 36.23 23.07
C GLU A 63 12.56 36.90 22.73
N GLU A 64 13.65 36.14 22.75
CA GLU A 64 15.01 36.61 22.49
C GLU A 64 15.29 36.88 21.01
N GLN A 65 14.82 36.00 20.11
CA GLN A 65 15.07 36.11 18.66
C GLN A 65 13.84 36.61 17.90
N LYS A 66 13.74 37.95 17.82
CA LYS A 66 12.69 38.62 17.02
C LYS A 66 13.02 38.74 15.53
N GLU A 67 14.29 38.60 15.15
CA GLU A 67 14.76 38.83 13.78
C GLU A 67 14.51 37.61 12.85
N ASP A 68 14.45 36.39 13.40
CA ASP A 68 14.37 35.14 12.60
C ASP A 68 12.98 34.47 12.58
N LYS A 69 11.93 35.18 13.00
CA LYS A 69 10.56 34.62 13.07
C LYS A 69 10.06 33.98 11.78
N HIS A 70 10.44 34.54 10.62
CA HIS A 70 10.03 34.03 9.31
C HIS A 70 10.79 32.76 8.88
N GLU A 71 12.00 32.55 9.41
CA GLU A 71 12.74 31.30 9.23
C GLU A 71 12.13 30.20 10.12
N HIS A 72 11.71 30.56 11.34
CA HIS A 72 11.06 29.64 12.26
C HIS A 72 9.76 29.08 11.64
N GLU A 73 8.89 29.90 11.03
CA GLU A 73 7.64 29.45 10.37
C GLU A 73 7.81 28.39 9.26
N LYS A 74 9.04 28.14 8.79
CA LYS A 74 9.34 27.19 7.72
C LYS A 74 9.88 25.86 8.22
N LEU A 75 9.97 25.68 9.53
CA LEU A 75 10.43 24.43 10.14
C LEU A 75 9.32 23.37 10.14
N PRO A 76 9.67 22.08 10.04
CA PRO A 76 8.70 20.99 10.14
C PRO A 76 8.04 20.93 11.53
N PHE A 77 6.95 20.17 11.67
CA PHE A 77 6.30 19.83 12.94
C PHE A 77 5.66 21.01 13.70
N GLN A 78 5.39 22.12 13.01
CA GLN A 78 4.74 23.30 13.60
C GLN A 78 3.21 23.26 13.56
N HIS A 79 2.63 22.25 12.92
CA HIS A 79 1.19 22.03 12.94
C HIS A 79 0.78 21.40 14.28
N ILE A 80 -0.32 21.89 14.84
CA ILE A 80 -1.01 21.19 15.93
C ILE A 80 -1.45 19.85 15.34
N SER A 81 -0.76 18.78 15.72
CA SER A 81 -1.04 17.41 15.26
C SER A 81 -2.29 16.85 15.93
N CYS A 82 -3.36 17.65 16.09
CA CYS A 82 -4.71 17.14 16.32
C CYS A 82 -5.26 16.63 14.99
N HIS A 83 -4.64 15.58 14.44
CA HIS A 83 -5.34 14.72 13.51
C HIS A 83 -6.38 13.93 14.33
N HIS A 84 -7.46 14.60 14.75
CA HIS A 84 -8.72 13.98 15.15
C HIS A 84 -9.42 13.33 13.94
N VAL A 85 -8.66 12.85 12.96
CA VAL A 85 -9.20 11.85 12.05
C VAL A 85 -9.21 10.58 12.88
N LEU A 86 -10.33 10.36 13.57
CA LEU A 86 -10.78 9.04 13.98
C LEU A 86 -10.76 8.16 12.72
N THR A 87 -9.61 7.60 12.38
CA THR A 87 -9.55 6.41 11.56
C THR A 87 -9.98 5.26 12.46
N ASP A 88 -11.28 5.20 12.74
CA ASP A 88 -11.90 3.99 13.26
C ASP A 88 -11.66 2.91 12.20
N VAL A 89 -10.59 2.13 12.38
CA VAL A 89 -10.30 0.97 11.55
C VAL A 89 -11.31 -0.10 11.94
N LEU A 90 -12.49 -0.03 11.34
CA LEU A 90 -13.49 -1.09 11.46
C LEU A 90 -13.03 -2.26 10.59
N LEU A 91 -12.39 -3.25 11.22
CA LEU A 91 -12.05 -4.51 10.57
C LEU A 91 -13.33 -5.35 10.42
N VAL A 92 -14.07 -5.14 9.33
CA VAL A 92 -15.24 -5.97 9.01
C VAL A 92 -14.77 -7.29 8.39
N SER A 93 -14.88 -8.38 9.14
CA SER A 93 -14.78 -9.73 8.57
C SER A 93 -16.05 -9.99 7.75
N LEU A 94 -15.94 -9.92 6.43
CA LEU A 94 -17.01 -10.30 5.49
C LEU A 94 -16.92 -11.80 5.23
N ASP A 95 -17.70 -12.57 5.98
CA ASP A 95 -17.95 -13.97 5.68
C ASP A 95 -18.99 -14.05 4.56
N PHE A 96 -18.55 -14.23 3.32
CA PHE A 96 -19.45 -14.50 2.20
C PHE A 96 -19.48 -16.00 1.91
N GLU A 97 -20.68 -16.59 1.93
CA GLU A 97 -20.88 -17.96 1.46
C GLU A 97 -20.76 -17.97 -0.07
N ILE A 98 -19.75 -18.67 -0.60
CA ILE A 98 -19.62 -18.89 -2.04
C ILE A 98 -20.70 -19.90 -2.44
N PRO A 99 -21.68 -19.53 -3.29
CA PRO A 99 -22.71 -20.48 -3.71
C PRO A 99 -22.05 -21.62 -4.47
N LYS A 100 -22.37 -22.84 -4.06
CA LYS A 100 -21.87 -24.05 -4.71
C LYS A 100 -22.48 -24.11 -6.10
N VAL A 101 -21.67 -23.86 -7.13
CA VAL A 101 -22.12 -24.00 -8.52
C VAL A 101 -22.27 -25.48 -8.83
N GLU A 102 -23.50 -25.93 -9.07
CA GLU A 102 -23.75 -27.25 -9.63
C GLU A 102 -23.38 -27.22 -11.12
N ILE A 103 -22.16 -27.68 -11.42
CA ILE A 103 -21.71 -27.88 -12.80
C ILE A 103 -22.44 -29.11 -13.33
N ASN A 104 -23.46 -28.90 -14.15
CA ASN A 104 -24.15 -29.98 -14.84
C ASN A 104 -23.25 -30.49 -15.97
N ILE A 105 -22.48 -31.55 -15.69
CA ILE A 105 -21.61 -32.19 -16.68
C ILE A 105 -22.53 -32.90 -17.68
N PRO A 106 -22.49 -32.54 -18.98
CA PRO A 106 -23.32 -33.22 -19.97
C PRO A 106 -22.97 -34.70 -19.98
N GLN A 107 -23.99 -35.56 -19.88
CA GLN A 107 -23.82 -37.00 -19.97
C GLN A 107 -23.12 -37.34 -21.29
N SER A 108 -22.11 -38.21 -21.23
CA SER A 108 -21.47 -38.74 -22.43
C SER A 108 -22.53 -39.48 -23.25
N HIS A 109 -22.94 -38.90 -24.37
CA HIS A 109 -23.78 -39.60 -25.33
C HIS A 109 -22.89 -40.52 -26.16
N GLU A 110 -22.93 -41.81 -25.87
CA GLU A 110 -22.31 -42.83 -26.69
C GLU A 110 -23.17 -43.07 -27.93
N PHE A 111 -22.66 -42.70 -29.10
CA PHE A 111 -23.26 -43.00 -30.39
C PHE A 111 -22.53 -44.17 -31.04
N HIS A 112 -23.28 -45.14 -31.56
CA HIS A 112 -22.73 -46.25 -32.34
C HIS A 112 -23.29 -46.22 -33.76
N TYR A 113 -22.40 -46.36 -34.74
CA TYR A 113 -22.80 -46.45 -36.14
C TYR A 113 -23.38 -47.82 -36.45
N GLN A 114 -24.61 -47.84 -36.98
CA GLN A 114 -25.20 -49.02 -37.57
C GLN A 114 -25.02 -48.97 -39.08
N ASN A 115 -24.49 -50.05 -39.65
CA ASN A 115 -24.40 -50.19 -41.10
C ASN A 115 -25.77 -50.59 -41.64
N LEU A 116 -26.47 -49.64 -42.26
CA LEU A 116 -27.80 -49.83 -42.85
C LEU A 116 -27.76 -50.25 -44.32
N TYR A 117 -26.56 -50.51 -44.88
CA TYR A 117 -26.45 -50.98 -46.26
C TYR A 117 -26.82 -52.46 -46.34
N SER A 118 -27.82 -52.76 -47.16
CA SER A 118 -28.15 -54.12 -47.58
C SER A 118 -27.83 -54.25 -49.07
N SER A 119 -26.95 -55.18 -49.43
CA SER A 119 -26.63 -55.53 -50.80
C SER A 119 -26.72 -57.04 -50.95
N LEU A 120 -27.34 -57.50 -52.05
CA LEU A 120 -27.42 -58.93 -52.38
C LEU A 120 -26.06 -59.54 -52.75
N GLU A 121 -25.11 -58.71 -53.18
CA GLU A 121 -23.72 -59.10 -53.43
C GLU A 121 -22.74 -58.20 -52.69
N LYS A 122 -21.66 -58.78 -52.17
CA LYS A 122 -20.60 -58.04 -51.49
C LYS A 122 -19.73 -57.32 -52.52
N VAL A 123 -19.97 -56.03 -52.74
CA VAL A 123 -19.11 -55.22 -53.62
C VAL A 123 -17.72 -55.11 -52.99
N SER A 124 -16.70 -55.57 -53.69
CA SER A 124 -15.31 -55.33 -53.30
C SER A 124 -15.04 -53.83 -53.31
N ILE A 125 -14.69 -53.26 -52.15
CA ILE A 125 -14.32 -51.84 -52.01
C ILE A 125 -13.05 -51.53 -52.80
N PHE A 126 -12.22 -52.55 -53.06
CA PHE A 126 -11.01 -52.45 -53.86
C PHE A 126 -11.25 -53.05 -55.24
N GLN A 127 -11.47 -52.19 -56.23
CA GLN A 127 -11.22 -52.55 -57.61
C GLN A 127 -9.80 -52.09 -57.96
N PRO A 128 -8.84 -52.99 -58.19
CA PRO A 128 -7.55 -52.57 -58.74
C PRO A 128 -7.78 -51.95 -60.13
N PRO A 129 -7.01 -50.91 -60.50
CA PRO A 129 -7.16 -50.27 -61.80
C PRO A 129 -6.98 -51.32 -62.91
N GLN A 130 -8.00 -51.47 -63.75
CA GLN A 130 -7.90 -52.27 -64.96
C GLN A 130 -7.00 -51.50 -65.92
N LEU A 131 -5.86 -52.08 -66.28
CA LEU A 131 -4.98 -51.52 -67.30
C LEU A 131 -5.76 -51.44 -68.63
N ALA A 132 -5.59 -50.31 -69.32
CA ALA A 132 -6.34 -49.89 -70.50
C ALA A 132 -6.37 -50.89 -71.65
#